data_AF-A0A5B2WDW8-F1
#
_entry.id   AF-A0A5B2WDW8-F1
#
_cell.length_a   1.000
_cell.length_b   1.000
_cell.length_c   1.000
_cell.angle_alpha   90.00
_cell.angle_beta   90.00
_cell.angle_gamma   90.00
#
_symmetry.space_group_name_H-M   'P 1'
#
loop_
_entity.id
_entity.type
_entity.pdbx_description
1 polymer ?
#
loop_
_entity_poly.entity_id
_entity_poly.type
_entity_poly.pdbx_seq_one_letter_code
_entity_poly.pdbx_strand_id
1 'polypeptide(L)' 'MAFDNGEHSLAQRYLIQSLRLAQAAGSPELGAHVLAGLADQATLTGNPDQGVQLANCVAGASAYE' A
#
# COMPACT_ATOMS: atom_id res chain seq x y z
N MET A 1 -9.43 13.28 0.48
CA MET A 1 -8.90 12.65 -0.76
C MET A 1 -9.79 11.47 -1.15
N ALA A 2 -9.58 10.79 -2.27
CA ALA A 2 -10.41 9.62 -2.67
C ALA A 2 -10.51 8.55 -1.54
N PHE A 3 -9.44 8.40 -0.74
CA PHE A 3 -9.41 7.55 0.45
C PHE A 3 -10.38 8.04 1.54
N ASP A 4 -10.26 9.30 1.98
CA ASP A 4 -11.12 9.89 3.02
C ASP A 4 -12.58 10.08 2.57
N ASN A 5 -12.81 10.15 1.26
CA ASN A 5 -14.13 10.33 0.66
C ASN A 5 -14.91 9.01 0.51
N GLY A 6 -14.33 7.87 0.91
CA GLY A 6 -14.94 6.55 0.76
C GLY A 6 -14.90 5.98 -0.67
N GLU A 7 -14.18 6.62 -1.59
CA GLU A 7 -13.97 6.14 -2.96
C GLU A 7 -12.87 5.06 -3.00
N HIS A 8 -13.04 4.00 -2.20
CA HIS A 8 -12.01 2.99 -1.95
C HIS A 8 -11.48 2.34 -3.24
N SER A 9 -12.35 2.10 -4.23
CA SER A 9 -11.92 1.52 -5.52
C SER A 9 -11.02 2.46 -6.32
N LEU A 10 -11.26 3.78 -6.25
CA LEU A 10 -10.42 4.78 -6.91
C LEU A 10 -9.10 4.95 -6.16
N ALA A 11 -9.16 5.00 -4.84
CA ALA A 11 -7.98 5.03 -3.97
C ALA A 11 -7.06 3.83 -4.22
N GLN A 12 -7.62 2.62 -4.33
CA GLN A 12 -6.87 1.40 -4.63
C GLN A 12 -6.12 1.49 -5.96
N ARG A 13 -6.77 2.00 -7.02
CA ARG A 13 -6.14 2.18 -8.33
C ARG A 13 -4.97 3.17 -8.27
N TYR A 14 -5.13 4.27 -7.55
CA TYR A 14 -4.04 5.24 -7.36
C TYR A 14 -2.88 4.64 -6.59
N LEU A 15 -3.14 3.91 -5.50
CA LEU A 15 -2.11 3.23 -4.73
C LEU A 15 -1.33 2.20 -5.56
N ILE A 16 -2.01 1.41 -6.40
CA ILE A 16 -1.34 0.46 -7.31
C ILE A 16 -0.42 1.19 -8.31
N GLN A 17 -0.83 2.35 -8.85
CA GLN A 17 0.04 3.11 -9.73
C GLN A 17 1.21 3.75 -9.00
N SER A 18 0.99 4.29 -7.80
CA SER A 18 2.05 4.81 -6.95
C SER A 18 3.10 3.74 -6.63
N LEU A 19 2.68 2.50 -6.39
CA LEU A 19 3.60 1.39 -6.12
C LEU A 19 4.49 1.08 -7.34
N ARG A 20 3.91 1.07 -8.54
CA ARG A 20 4.66 0.87 -9.78
C ARG A 20 5.65 2.00 -10.05
N LEU A 21 5.27 3.24 -9.76
CA LEU A 21 6.15 4.40 -9.87
C LEU A 21 7.31 4.33 -8.86
N ALA A 22 7.03 3.94 -7.61
CA ALA A 22 8.07 3.75 -6.60
C ALA A 22 9.09 2.67 -7.00
N GLN A 23 8.61 1.54 -7.55
CA GLN A 23 9.47 0.49 -8.10
C GLN A 23 10.31 0.98 -9.28
N ALA A 24 9.70 1.71 -10.23
CA ALA A 24 10.41 2.29 -11.38
C ALA A 24 11.46 3.34 -10.96
N ALA A 25 11.22 4.05 -9.85
CA ALA A 25 12.16 5.00 -9.26
C ALA A 25 13.26 4.33 -8.41
N GLY A 26 13.14 3.03 -8.12
CA GLY A 26 14.08 2.31 -7.25
C GLY A 26 14.09 2.80 -5.80
N SER A 27 12.98 3.36 -5.30
CA SER A 27 12.87 3.85 -3.91
C SER A 27 12.09 2.85 -3.05
N PRO A 28 12.77 2.03 -2.24
CA PRO A 28 12.11 1.09 -1.34
C PRO A 28 11.27 1.79 -0.28
N GLU A 29 11.66 2.99 0.17
CA GLU A 29 10.93 3.76 1.18
C GLU A 29 9.57 4.23 0.65
N LEU A 30 9.53 4.72 -0.60
CA LEU A 30 8.27 5.06 -1.26
C LEU A 30 7.41 3.82 -1.49
N GLY A 31 8.02 2.68 -1.84
CA GLY A 31 7.31 1.41 -1.98
C GLY A 31 6.66 0.95 -0.67
N ALA A 32 7.40 1.00 0.43
CA ALA A 32 6.94 0.68 1.78
C ALA A 32 5.78 1.58 2.21
N HIS A 33 5.88 2.89 1.97
CA HIS A 33 4.81 3.84 2.29
C HIS A 33 3.50 3.53 1.54
N VAL A 34 3.59 3.20 0.25
CA VAL A 34 2.40 2.85 -0.56
C VAL A 34 1.80 1.52 -0.12
N LEU A 35 2.62 0.53 0.22
CA LEU A 35 2.16 -0.77 0.74
C LEU A 35 1.44 -0.63 2.09
N ALA A 36 1.91 0.26 2.98
CA ALA A 36 1.20 0.59 4.21
C ALA A 36 -0.19 1.20 3.94
N GLY A 37 -0.31 2.09 2.95
CA GLY A 37 -1.60 2.63 2.52
C GLY A 37 -2.55 1.57 1.94
N LEU A 38 -2.03 0.59 1.21
CA LEU A 38 -2.83 -0.55 0.72
C LEU A 38 -3.28 -1.46 1.88
N ALA A 39 -2.43 -1.66 2.90
CA ALA A 39 -2.76 -2.45 4.08
C ALA A 39 -3.89 -1.83 4.92
N ASP A 40 -3.81 -0.51 5.12
CA ASP A 40 -4.87 0.28 5.79
C ASP A 40 -6.19 0.21 5.01
N GLN A 41 -6.11 0.40 3.68
CA GLN A 41 -7.29 0.30 2.80
C GLN A 41 -7.96 -1.08 2.90
N ALA A 42 -7.17 -2.17 2.87
CA ALA A 42 -7.70 -3.53 2.95
C ALA A 42 -8.38 -3.79 4.29
N THR A 43 -7.84 -3.25 5.38
CA THR A 43 -8.44 -3.35 6.72
C THR A 43 -9.78 -2.62 6.76
N LEU A 44 -9.83 -1.37 6.25
CA LEU A 44 -11.04 -0.55 6.23
C LEU A 44 -12.16 -1.10 5.34
N THR A 45 -11.83 -1.80 4.26
CA THR A 45 -12.83 -2.42 3.37
C THR A 45 -13.27 -3.82 3.79
N GLY A 46 -12.83 -4.31 4.96
CA GLY A 46 -13.24 -5.62 5.50
C GLY A 46 -12.41 -6.81 5.02
N ASN A 47 -11.18 -6.56 4.56
CA ASN A 47 -10.21 -7.58 4.13
C ASN A 47 -8.93 -7.56 5.01
N PRO A 48 -9.04 -7.77 6.33
CA PRO A 48 -7.90 -7.60 7.25
C PRO A 48 -6.75 -8.60 7.00
N ASP A 49 -7.03 -9.82 6.52
CA ASP A 49 -5.97 -10.79 6.19
C ASP A 49 -5.04 -10.27 5.08
N GLN A 50 -5.64 -9.69 4.03
CA GLN A 50 -4.89 -9.02 2.97
C GLN A 50 -4.10 -7.83 3.52
N GLY A 51 -4.67 -7.09 4.47
CA GLY A 51 -3.97 -6.01 5.17
C GLY A 51 -2.69 -6.49 5.88
N VAL A 52 -2.78 -7.61 6.60
CA VAL A 52 -1.63 -8.23 7.28
C VAL A 52 -0.57 -8.70 6.27
N GLN A 53 -0.97 -9.33 5.17
CA GLN A 53 -0.02 -9.76 4.12
C GLN A 53 0.75 -8.57 3.53
N LEU A 54 0.06 -7.46 3.27
CA LEU A 54 0.69 -6.24 2.75
C LEU A 54 1.63 -5.60 3.79
N ALA A 55 1.23 -5.54 5.06
CA ALA A 55 2.08 -5.03 6.14
C ALA A 55 3.36 -5.88 6.33
N ASN A 56 3.25 -7.20 6.19
CA ASN A 56 4.41 -8.10 6.27
C ASN A 56 5.37 -7.92 5.08
N CYS A 57 4.88 -7.53 3.90
CA CYS A 57 5.73 -7.17 2.77
C CYS A 57 6.58 -5.94 3.09
N VAL A 58 6.03 -4.95 3.79
CA VAL A 58 6.78 -3.78 4.28
C VAL A 58 7.84 -4.18 5.31
N ALA A 59 7.48 -5.04 6.27
CA ALA A 59 8.43 -5.47 7.30
C ALA A 59 9.59 -6.30 6.72
N GLY A 60 9.30 -7.17 5.74
CA GLY A 60 10.32 -7.87 4.97
C GLY A 60 11.14 -6.93 4.10
N ALA A 61 10.55 -5.80 3.66
CA ALA A 61 11.24 -4.76 2.92
C ALA A 61 12.32 -4.06 3.73
N SER A 62 11.99 -3.61 4.94
CA SER A 62 12.98 -2.93 5.79
C SER A 62 14.01 -3.87 6.43
N ALA A 63 13.87 -5.20 6.31
CA ALA A 63 14.80 -6.17 6.87
C ALA A 63 16.04 -6.43 5.98
N TYR A 64 16.06 -5.90 4.76
CA TYR A 64 17.17 -6.06 3.80
C TYR A 64 18.00 -4.78 3.58
N GLU A 65 17.74 -3.74 4.38
CA GLU A 65 18.54 -2.50 4.47
C GLU A 65 19.51 -2.57 5.66
#